data_AF-A0A852AC39-F1
#
_entry.id   AF-A0A852AC39-F1
#
_cell.length_a   1.000
_cell.length_b   1.000
_cell.length_c   1.000
_cell.angle_alpha   90.00
_cell.angle_beta   90.00
_cell.angle_gamma   90.00
#
_symmetry.space_group_name_H-M   'P 1'
#
loop_
_entity.id
_entity.type
_entity.pdbx_description
1 polymer ?
#
loop_
_entity_poly.entity_id
_entity_poly.type
_entity_poly.pdbx_seq_one_letter_code
_entity_poly.pdbx_strand_id
1 'polypeptide(L)'
;QAEESCKCNGWKNPNPPPTPPRAELQQAAVSLAEPCRSCSHPLAAHVSHLENVSEEEMNRLLGIVLDVEYLFTCVHKEEDADTKQVYFYLFKLLRKCILQMGKPVVEGSLESPPFEKPSIEQGVNNFVQYKFSHLPSKERQTIVELAKMFLNRINYWHLETPSQRRLRSPNDDIAGYKVNYTRWLCYCNVPQFCDSLPRYETTQVFGRTLLRSVFTVMRRQLLEQARQEKDKLPQEKRTLILTHFPKFLSMLEEEVYSQNSPIWDQDFMVSSSRTGQLGIQTVISPPPVARSVAYSASPSSLEQSNSGNMSPACKVSSALDPNLGEKRKNNEPYSLEDSKRPRVVGDIPIELINEVMSTITDPAAMLGPETNFLSAHSARDEAARLEERRGVIEFHVVGNSLNQKPNKKIMMWLVGLQNVFSHQLPRMPKEYITRLVFDPKHKTLALIKDGRVIGGICFRMFPSQGFTEIVFCAVTSNEQVKGYGTHLMNHLKEYHIKHNILNFLTYADEYAIGYFKKQGFSKDIKVPKAKYVGYIKDYEGATLMGCELNPRIP
;
A
#
# COMPACT_ATOMS: atom_id res chain seq x y z
N GLN A 1 -5.04 42.34 31.28
CA GLN A 1 -5.57 42.62 29.94
C GLN A 1 -4.39 42.80 29.00
N ALA A 2 -4.42 42.22 27.79
CA ALA A 2 -3.51 42.64 26.73
C ALA A 2 -4.03 43.98 26.17
N GLU A 3 -3.13 44.91 25.82
CA GLU A 3 -3.56 46.20 25.27
C GLU A 3 -4.28 46.01 23.91
N GLU A 4 -5.34 46.78 23.68
CA GLU A 4 -6.11 46.79 22.41
C GLU A 4 -5.26 47.21 21.19
N SER A 5 -4.04 47.69 21.42
CA SER A 5 -3.03 48.06 20.43
C SER A 5 -2.29 46.88 19.79
N CYS A 6 -2.39 45.67 20.36
CA CYS A 6 -1.49 44.55 20.04
C CYS A 6 -1.78 43.89 18.67
N LYS A 7 -0.82 43.97 17.74
CA LYS A 7 -0.91 43.37 16.39
C LYS A 7 -0.21 42.00 16.27
N CYS A 8 -0.17 41.21 17.34
CA CYS A 8 0.55 39.93 17.36
C CYS A 8 -0.25 38.81 16.71
N ASN A 9 0.23 38.28 15.58
CA ASN A 9 -0.43 37.23 14.80
C ASN A 9 0.07 35.81 15.16
N GLY A 10 0.24 35.53 16.46
CA GLY A 10 0.60 34.20 16.99
C GLY A 10 1.79 34.20 17.94
N TRP A 11 1.68 33.42 19.01
CA TRP A 11 2.69 33.27 20.06
C TRP A 11 4.02 32.73 19.49
N LYS A 12 5.14 33.25 19.98
CA LYS A 12 6.50 32.82 19.63
C LYS A 12 7.24 32.40 20.89
N ASN A 13 7.68 31.14 20.92
CA ASN A 13 8.40 30.58 22.07
C ASN A 13 9.64 31.42 22.40
N PRO A 14 9.80 31.93 23.64
CA PRO A 14 10.98 32.67 24.06
C PRO A 14 12.24 31.78 24.11
N ASN A 15 12.07 30.48 24.36
CA ASN A 15 13.09 29.44 24.40
C ASN A 15 12.96 28.51 23.17
N PRO A 16 13.32 28.94 21.96
CA PRO A 16 13.24 28.08 20.79
C PRO A 16 14.15 26.84 20.95
N PRO A 17 13.71 25.64 20.55
CA PRO A 17 14.60 24.48 20.52
C PRO A 17 15.78 24.76 19.58
N PRO A 18 16.99 24.26 19.90
CA PRO A 18 18.16 24.48 19.05
C PRO A 18 17.94 23.87 17.67
N THR A 19 18.32 24.60 16.62
CA THR A 19 18.40 24.10 15.24
C THR A 19 19.81 23.56 14.97
N PRO A 20 19.99 22.31 14.48
CA PRO A 20 18.95 21.34 14.14
C PRO A 20 18.30 20.70 15.38
N PRO A 21 17.00 20.32 15.31
CA PRO A 21 16.27 19.78 16.45
C PRO A 21 16.91 18.48 16.95
N ARG A 22 17.45 18.51 18.18
CA ARG A 22 17.87 17.30 18.90
C ARG A 22 16.63 16.49 19.31
N ALA A 23 16.58 15.23 18.90
CA ALA A 23 15.44 14.33 19.08
C ALA A 23 15.16 13.88 20.55
N GLU A 24 15.82 14.47 21.54
CA GLU A 24 15.83 14.01 22.94
C GLU A 24 15.07 14.92 23.91
N LEU A 25 14.72 16.16 23.51
CA LEU A 25 13.81 16.97 24.31
C LEU A 25 12.36 16.54 24.05
N GLN A 26 11.87 15.72 24.98
CA GLN A 26 10.48 15.68 25.36
C GLN A 26 9.96 17.12 25.43
N GLN A 27 9.00 17.50 24.59
CA GLN A 27 8.45 18.85 24.58
C GLN A 27 7.90 19.15 25.98
N ALA A 28 8.63 19.97 26.75
CA ALA A 28 8.15 20.46 28.03
C ALA A 28 6.82 21.18 27.76
N ALA A 29 5.79 20.84 28.54
CA ALA A 29 4.49 21.47 28.40
C ALA A 29 4.65 22.98 28.66
N VAL A 30 4.56 23.76 27.58
CA VAL A 30 4.70 25.22 27.62
C VAL A 30 3.67 25.78 28.59
N SER A 31 4.12 26.55 29.58
CA SER A 31 3.21 27.13 30.55
C SER A 31 2.39 28.25 29.91
N LEU A 32 1.10 28.30 30.22
CA LEU A 32 0.19 29.36 29.74
C LEU A 32 0.64 30.77 30.16
N ALA A 33 1.51 30.88 31.18
CA ALA A 33 2.11 32.13 31.64
C ALA A 33 3.33 32.59 30.81
N GLU A 34 3.87 31.77 29.89
CA GLU A 34 5.11 32.11 29.16
C GLU A 34 4.90 33.29 28.19
N PRO A 35 5.75 34.34 28.27
CA PRO A 35 5.62 35.53 27.44
C PRO A 35 6.01 35.25 25.99
N CYS A 36 5.20 35.73 25.05
CA CYS A 36 5.50 35.69 23.62
C CYS A 36 6.74 36.54 23.30
N ARG A 37 7.72 35.97 22.61
CA ARG A 37 8.93 36.70 22.16
C ARG A 37 8.65 37.95 21.32
N SER A 38 7.49 38.06 20.68
CA SER A 38 7.14 39.16 19.76
C SER A 38 6.28 40.27 20.37
N CYS A 39 5.56 40.03 21.47
CA CYS A 39 4.66 41.02 22.07
C CYS A 39 4.65 40.99 23.61
N SER A 40 5.46 40.15 24.24
CA SER A 40 5.58 39.93 25.68
C SER A 40 4.31 39.50 26.43
N HIS A 41 3.14 39.46 25.79
CA HIS A 41 1.92 38.92 26.36
C HIS A 41 2.01 37.39 26.59
N PRO A 42 1.39 36.85 27.66
CA PRO A 42 1.43 35.43 27.96
C PRO A 42 0.74 34.59 26.89
N LEU A 43 1.10 33.31 26.78
CA LEU A 43 0.43 32.33 25.91
C LEU A 43 -1.09 32.31 26.13
N ALA A 44 -1.55 32.40 27.39
CA ALA A 44 -2.97 32.49 27.75
C ALA A 44 -3.74 33.58 26.98
N ALA A 45 -3.12 34.74 26.75
CA ALA A 45 -3.76 35.83 25.99
C ALA A 45 -3.92 35.50 24.50
N HIS A 46 -3.09 34.60 23.95
CA HIS A 46 -3.14 34.19 22.55
C HIS A 46 -4.13 33.05 22.31
N VAL A 47 -4.41 32.21 23.32
CA VAL A 47 -5.28 31.02 23.19
C VAL A 47 -6.60 31.13 23.98
N SER A 48 -6.88 32.25 24.63
CA SER A 48 -8.11 32.49 25.39
C SER A 48 -9.40 32.24 24.59
N HIS A 49 -9.38 32.53 23.29
CA HIS A 49 -10.50 32.27 22.38
C HIS A 49 -10.75 30.77 22.10
N LEU A 50 -9.83 29.88 22.51
CA LEU A 50 -9.94 28.42 22.35
C LEU A 50 -10.44 27.71 23.61
N GLU A 51 -10.52 28.39 24.75
CA GLU A 51 -10.83 27.77 26.06
C GLU A 51 -12.22 27.12 26.12
N ASN A 52 -13.20 27.68 25.41
CA ASN A 52 -14.60 27.22 25.38
C ASN A 52 -15.00 26.59 24.02
N VAL A 53 -14.03 26.17 23.22
CA VAL A 53 -14.24 25.61 21.88
C VAL A 53 -14.43 24.08 21.96
N SER A 54 -15.31 23.52 21.13
CA SER A 54 -15.54 22.07 21.11
C SER A 54 -14.32 21.28 20.65
N GLU A 55 -14.17 20.04 21.12
CA GLU A 55 -13.08 19.16 20.69
C GLU A 55 -13.07 18.95 19.17
N GLU A 56 -14.24 18.89 18.52
CA GLU A 56 -14.36 18.77 17.06
C GLU A 56 -13.74 19.96 16.32
N GLU A 57 -14.01 21.18 16.79
CA GLU A 57 -13.48 22.41 16.20
C GLU A 57 -11.99 22.58 16.52
N MET A 58 -11.54 22.17 17.71
CA MET A 58 -10.11 22.10 18.05
C MET A 58 -9.35 21.11 17.15
N ASN A 59 -9.91 19.93 16.91
CA ASN A 59 -9.35 18.94 15.98
C ASN A 59 -9.34 19.46 14.53
N ARG A 60 -10.38 20.20 14.10
CA ARG A 60 -10.41 20.86 12.78
C ARG A 60 -9.29 21.89 12.63
N LEU A 61 -9.08 22.74 13.64
CA LEU A 61 -7.99 23.73 13.64
C LEU A 61 -6.61 23.06 13.65
N LEU A 62 -6.44 21.95 14.38
CA LEU A 62 -5.21 21.16 14.38
C LEU A 62 -4.93 20.52 13.01
N GLY A 63 -5.97 20.03 12.31
CA GLY A 63 -5.84 19.57 10.92
C GLY A 63 -5.30 20.66 9.99
N ILE A 64 -5.85 21.88 10.09
CA ILE A 64 -5.36 23.04 9.32
C ILE A 64 -3.89 23.38 9.67
N VAL A 65 -3.46 23.21 10.92
CA VAL A 65 -2.05 23.39 11.32
C VAL A 65 -1.13 22.39 10.62
N LEU A 66 -1.52 21.10 10.59
CA LEU A 66 -0.75 20.06 9.88
C LEU A 66 -0.67 20.35 8.37
N ASP A 67 -1.78 20.77 7.77
CA ASP A 67 -1.82 21.19 6.36
C ASP A 67 -0.91 22.40 6.06
N VAL A 68 -0.84 23.36 7.00
CA VAL A 68 0.05 24.52 6.90
C VAL A 68 1.52 24.10 6.95
N GLU A 69 1.89 23.15 7.83
CA GLU A 69 3.27 22.61 7.90
C GLU A 69 3.63 21.80 6.65
N TYR A 70 2.68 21.01 6.12
CA TYR A 70 2.86 20.25 4.89
C TYR A 70 3.03 21.17 3.68
N LEU A 71 2.12 22.13 3.48
CA LEU A 71 2.22 23.13 2.40
C LEU A 71 3.48 23.99 2.51
N PHE A 72 3.91 24.36 3.72
CA PHE A 72 5.18 25.06 3.92
C PHE A 72 6.37 24.21 3.41
N THR A 73 6.36 22.91 3.68
CA THR A 73 7.35 21.97 3.15
C THR A 73 7.27 21.86 1.63
N CYS A 74 6.07 21.79 1.04
CA CYS A 74 5.87 21.80 -0.41
C CYS A 74 6.43 23.08 -1.06
N VAL A 75 6.14 24.27 -0.52
CA VAL A 75 6.66 25.56 -1.02
C VAL A 75 8.19 25.60 -1.07
N HIS A 76 8.88 24.94 -0.12
CA HIS A 76 10.34 24.89 -0.10
C HIS A 76 10.94 23.84 -1.04
N LYS A 77 10.23 22.75 -1.31
CA LYS A 77 10.65 21.70 -2.25
C LYS A 77 10.27 21.99 -3.71
N GLU A 78 9.26 22.83 -3.94
CA GLU A 78 8.74 23.09 -5.28
C GLU A 78 9.67 23.99 -6.10
N GLU A 79 10.00 23.51 -7.31
CA GLU A 79 10.88 24.17 -8.27
C GLU A 79 10.09 25.01 -9.28
N ASP A 80 8.88 24.59 -9.67
CA ASP A 80 8.08 25.32 -10.64
C ASP A 80 7.44 26.58 -10.02
N ALA A 81 7.73 27.74 -10.60
CA ALA A 81 7.34 29.04 -10.06
C ALA A 81 5.81 29.24 -9.97
N ASP A 82 5.06 28.70 -10.94
CA ASP A 82 3.60 28.84 -10.98
C ASP A 82 2.96 27.97 -9.89
N THR A 83 3.42 26.71 -9.77
CA THR A 83 3.00 25.77 -8.72
C THR A 83 3.32 26.31 -7.32
N LYS A 84 4.54 26.81 -7.13
CA LYS A 84 5.03 27.41 -5.88
C LYS A 84 4.21 28.63 -5.46
N GLN A 85 3.78 29.47 -6.42
CA GLN A 85 2.91 30.62 -6.16
C GLN A 85 1.53 30.18 -5.62
N VAL A 86 0.96 29.10 -6.17
CA VAL A 86 -0.32 28.54 -5.71
C VAL A 86 -0.19 27.94 -4.30
N TYR A 87 0.82 27.11 -4.05
CA TYR A 87 1.07 26.58 -2.70
C TYR A 87 1.28 27.69 -1.67
N PHE A 88 2.01 28.77 -2.02
CA PHE A 88 2.22 29.90 -1.12
C PHE A 88 0.93 30.72 -0.89
N TYR A 89 0.04 30.81 -1.87
CA TYR A 89 -1.30 31.37 -1.68
C TYR A 89 -2.14 30.52 -0.72
N LEU A 90 -2.20 29.20 -0.91
CA LEU A 90 -2.96 28.28 -0.04
C LEU A 90 -2.40 28.25 1.39
N PHE A 91 -1.06 28.24 1.55
CA PHE A 91 -0.40 28.40 2.85
C PHE A 91 -0.84 29.69 3.58
N LYS A 92 -0.91 30.82 2.87
CA LYS A 92 -1.40 32.09 3.45
C LYS A 92 -2.90 32.03 3.78
N LEU A 93 -3.71 31.38 2.93
CA LEU A 93 -5.15 31.19 3.16
C LEU A 93 -5.39 30.36 4.44
N LEU A 94 -4.79 29.18 4.56
CA LEU A 94 -4.95 28.33 5.74
C LEU A 94 -4.46 29.02 7.02
N ARG A 95 -3.33 29.73 6.96
CA ARG A 95 -2.84 30.54 8.08
C ARG A 95 -3.80 31.66 8.49
N LYS A 96 -4.44 32.34 7.52
CA LYS A 96 -5.52 33.33 7.77
C LYS A 96 -6.72 32.65 8.43
N CYS A 97 -7.07 31.42 8.01
CA CYS A 97 -8.19 30.67 8.57
C CYS A 97 -7.96 30.27 10.03
N ILE A 98 -6.75 29.83 10.41
CA ILE A 98 -6.40 29.59 11.82
C ILE A 98 -6.56 30.88 12.64
N LEU A 99 -6.03 32.00 12.15
CA LEU A 99 -6.09 33.31 12.83
C LEU A 99 -7.50 33.86 13.02
N GLN A 100 -8.46 33.43 12.18
CA GLN A 100 -9.85 33.91 12.19
C GLN A 100 -10.86 32.83 12.62
N MET A 101 -10.39 31.64 13.02
CA MET A 101 -11.19 30.41 13.17
C MET A 101 -12.10 30.08 11.98
N GLY A 102 -11.76 30.56 10.78
CA GLY A 102 -12.56 30.42 9.57
C GLY A 102 -12.55 29.01 8.98
N LYS A 103 -13.50 28.73 8.08
CA LYS A 103 -13.38 27.63 7.12
C LYS A 103 -12.58 28.11 5.90
N PRO A 104 -11.62 27.32 5.38
CA PRO A 104 -10.84 27.75 4.24
C PRO A 104 -11.67 27.68 2.95
N VAL A 105 -11.96 28.84 2.40
CA VAL A 105 -12.59 29.02 1.09
C VAL A 105 -11.57 29.74 0.21
N VAL A 106 -11.40 29.27 -1.02
CA VAL A 106 -10.47 29.87 -2.00
C VAL A 106 -11.06 31.18 -2.51
N GLU A 107 -10.79 32.27 -1.78
CA GLU A 107 -11.20 33.64 -2.13
C GLU A 107 -10.31 34.21 -3.24
N GLY A 108 -10.88 34.58 -4.40
CA GLY A 108 -10.13 35.28 -5.46
C GLY A 108 -10.87 35.44 -6.78
N SER A 109 -10.16 35.94 -7.80
CA SER A 109 -10.62 36.08 -9.19
C SER A 109 -10.77 34.75 -9.95
N LEU A 110 -10.53 33.63 -9.26
CA LEU A 110 -10.80 32.29 -9.77
C LEU A 110 -12.26 31.98 -9.45
N GLU A 111 -13.11 31.95 -10.48
CA GLU A 111 -14.50 31.47 -10.41
C GLU A 111 -14.61 30.20 -9.53
N SER A 112 -15.70 30.07 -8.78
CA SER A 112 -15.97 28.86 -8.00
C SER A 112 -16.37 27.69 -8.89
N PRO A 113 -16.01 26.43 -8.56
CA PRO A 113 -16.47 25.26 -9.31
C PRO A 113 -18.02 25.13 -9.27
N PRO A 114 -18.64 24.53 -10.31
CA PRO A 114 -18.04 23.98 -11.52
C PRO A 114 -17.69 25.06 -12.56
N PHE A 115 -16.54 24.90 -13.23
CA PHE A 115 -16.00 25.88 -14.17
C PHE A 115 -16.58 25.76 -15.59
N GLU A 116 -17.11 24.60 -15.95
CA GLU A 116 -17.61 24.31 -17.30
C GLU A 116 -18.73 23.26 -17.24
N LYS A 117 -19.76 23.40 -18.11
CA LYS A 117 -20.86 22.43 -18.24
C LYS A 117 -21.17 22.17 -19.72
N PRO A 118 -21.34 20.91 -20.16
CA PRO A 118 -21.27 19.68 -19.36
C PRO A 118 -19.85 19.34 -18.88
N SER A 119 -19.77 18.62 -17.75
CA SER A 119 -18.51 18.17 -17.17
C SER A 119 -17.86 17.06 -18.00
N ILE A 120 -16.58 16.75 -17.76
CA ILE A 120 -15.88 15.63 -18.42
C ILE A 120 -16.60 14.30 -18.15
N GLU A 121 -17.07 14.07 -16.92
CA GLU A 121 -17.87 12.89 -16.57
C GLU A 121 -19.14 12.80 -17.42
N GLN A 122 -19.90 13.90 -17.55
CA GLN A 122 -21.11 13.91 -18.36
C GLN A 122 -20.81 13.74 -19.85
N GLY A 123 -19.76 14.39 -20.38
CA GLY A 123 -19.35 14.24 -21.78
C GLY A 123 -18.89 12.82 -22.12
N VAL A 124 -18.17 12.15 -21.22
CA VAL A 124 -17.78 10.75 -21.38
C VAL A 124 -18.98 9.81 -21.26
N ASN A 125 -19.93 10.08 -20.36
CA ASN A 125 -21.18 9.31 -20.27
C ASN A 125 -22.04 9.47 -21.55
N ASN A 126 -22.16 10.70 -22.07
CA ASN A 126 -22.81 11.01 -23.34
C ASN A 126 -22.12 10.29 -24.51
N PHE A 127 -20.78 10.29 -24.56
CA PHE A 127 -19.99 9.53 -25.54
C PHE A 127 -20.28 8.03 -25.51
N VAL A 128 -20.34 7.41 -24.32
CA VAL A 128 -20.64 5.98 -24.19
C VAL A 128 -22.04 5.67 -24.75
N GLN A 129 -23.03 6.51 -24.48
CA GLN A 129 -24.37 6.36 -25.04
C GLN A 129 -24.40 6.60 -26.56
N TYR A 130 -23.74 7.66 -27.04
CA TYR A 130 -23.73 8.05 -28.45
C TYR A 130 -23.10 6.97 -29.35
N LYS A 131 -21.92 6.46 -28.97
CA LYS A 131 -21.15 5.53 -29.81
C LYS A 131 -21.45 4.05 -29.56
N PHE A 132 -21.93 3.67 -28.37
CA PHE A 132 -22.01 2.24 -27.97
C PHE A 132 -23.39 1.81 -27.46
N SER A 133 -24.44 2.63 -27.63
CA SER A 133 -25.84 2.26 -27.33
C SER A 133 -26.30 1.01 -28.08
N HIS A 134 -25.86 0.84 -29.33
CA HIS A 134 -26.19 -0.28 -30.22
C HIS A 134 -25.52 -1.61 -29.85
N LEU A 135 -24.52 -1.62 -28.96
CA LEU A 135 -23.81 -2.85 -28.59
C LEU A 135 -24.62 -3.74 -27.64
N PRO A 136 -24.40 -5.08 -27.67
CA PRO A 136 -24.96 -6.01 -26.69
C PRO A 136 -24.65 -5.60 -25.24
N SER A 137 -25.55 -5.92 -24.31
CA SER A 137 -25.47 -5.48 -22.90
C SER A 137 -24.11 -5.78 -22.24
N LYS A 138 -23.53 -6.96 -22.49
CA LYS A 138 -22.22 -7.38 -21.96
C LYS A 138 -21.06 -6.54 -22.50
N GLU A 139 -21.07 -6.21 -23.78
CA GLU A 139 -20.03 -5.36 -24.40
C GLU A 139 -20.20 -3.90 -23.96
N ARG A 140 -21.44 -3.41 -23.93
CA ARG A 140 -21.74 -2.05 -23.45
C ARG A 140 -21.31 -1.86 -21.99
N GLN A 141 -21.56 -2.83 -21.12
CA GLN A 141 -21.07 -2.83 -19.73
C GLN A 141 -19.54 -2.77 -19.67
N THR A 142 -18.86 -3.52 -20.54
CA THR A 142 -17.40 -3.51 -20.66
C THR A 142 -16.86 -2.12 -21.07
N ILE A 143 -17.55 -1.42 -21.99
CA ILE A 143 -17.20 -0.04 -22.36
C ILE A 143 -17.48 0.96 -21.21
N VAL A 144 -18.57 0.78 -20.47
CA VAL A 144 -18.87 1.60 -19.26
C VAL A 144 -17.77 1.43 -18.21
N GLU A 145 -17.22 0.22 -18.03
CA GLU A 145 -16.09 -0.03 -17.12
C GLU A 145 -14.79 0.63 -17.59
N LEU A 146 -14.51 0.62 -18.90
CA LEU A 146 -13.39 1.39 -19.48
C LEU A 146 -13.56 2.90 -19.30
N ALA A 147 -14.77 3.43 -19.47
CA ALA A 147 -15.08 4.83 -19.24
C ALA A 147 -14.89 5.24 -17.78
N LYS A 148 -15.37 4.42 -16.83
CA LYS A 148 -15.13 4.62 -15.39
C LYS A 148 -13.65 4.56 -15.03
N MET A 149 -12.90 3.63 -15.62
CA MET A 149 -11.45 3.54 -15.45
C MET A 149 -10.75 4.81 -15.97
N PHE A 150 -11.14 5.32 -17.13
CA PHE A 150 -10.63 6.55 -17.72
C PHE A 150 -10.90 7.79 -16.84
N LEU A 151 -12.15 7.97 -16.39
CA LEU A 151 -12.55 9.06 -15.50
C LEU A 151 -11.79 9.02 -14.16
N ASN A 152 -11.70 7.84 -13.54
CA ASN A 152 -10.92 7.65 -12.32
C ASN A 152 -9.45 8.00 -12.53
N ARG A 153 -8.86 7.63 -13.68
CA ARG A 153 -7.47 8.02 -14.00
C ARG A 153 -7.30 9.54 -14.10
N ILE A 154 -8.25 10.28 -14.68
CA ILE A 154 -8.21 11.76 -14.72
C ILE A 154 -8.21 12.38 -13.33
N ASN A 155 -8.99 11.85 -12.38
CA ASN A 155 -9.10 12.42 -11.03
C ASN A 155 -7.83 12.30 -10.19
N TYR A 156 -6.94 11.36 -10.52
CA TYR A 156 -5.63 11.18 -9.88
C TYR A 156 -4.44 11.48 -10.80
N TRP A 157 -4.68 12.09 -11.96
CA TRP A 157 -3.63 12.45 -12.90
C TRP A 157 -3.02 13.81 -12.56
N HIS A 158 -1.68 13.90 -12.58
CA HIS A 158 -0.96 15.15 -12.39
C HIS A 158 -0.82 15.89 -13.73
N LEU A 159 -1.37 17.10 -13.80
CA LEU A 159 -1.25 17.97 -14.98
C LEU A 159 0.20 18.44 -15.15
N GLU A 160 0.68 18.53 -16.40
CA GLU A 160 1.95 19.19 -16.74
C GLU A 160 1.93 20.65 -16.27
N THR A 161 3.05 21.16 -15.74
CA THR A 161 3.11 22.56 -15.30
C THR A 161 2.99 23.52 -16.49
N PRO A 162 2.53 24.77 -16.30
CA PRO A 162 2.47 25.76 -17.39
C PRO A 162 3.83 26.00 -18.05
N SER A 163 4.93 25.87 -17.28
CA SER A 163 6.31 25.92 -17.78
C SER A 163 6.62 24.75 -18.73
N GLN A 164 6.29 23.52 -18.33
CA GLN A 164 6.45 22.32 -19.16
C GLN A 164 5.60 22.39 -20.44
N ARG A 165 4.34 22.83 -20.32
CA ARG A 165 3.44 23.00 -21.48
C ARG A 165 3.98 24.01 -22.49
N ARG A 166 4.51 25.14 -22.02
CA ARG A 166 5.09 26.20 -22.87
C ARG A 166 6.24 25.69 -23.75
N LEU A 167 7.07 24.80 -23.22
CA LEU A 167 8.16 24.16 -23.98
C LEU A 167 7.64 23.19 -25.06
N ARG A 168 6.49 22.56 -24.82
CA ARG A 168 5.90 21.53 -25.70
C ARG A 168 5.01 22.09 -26.80
N SER A 169 4.22 23.11 -26.47
CA SER A 169 3.19 23.71 -27.32
C SER A 169 3.17 25.23 -27.16
N PRO A 170 4.15 25.97 -27.73
CA PRO A 170 4.26 27.42 -27.55
C PRO A 170 3.12 28.22 -28.20
N ASN A 171 2.37 27.61 -29.13
CA ASN A 171 1.27 28.23 -29.86
C ASN A 171 -0.12 28.02 -29.21
N ASP A 172 -0.20 27.26 -28.11
CA ASP A 172 -1.45 27.04 -27.38
C ASP A 172 -1.82 28.26 -26.51
N ASP A 173 -3.09 28.33 -26.07
CA ASP A 173 -3.51 29.27 -25.02
C ASP A 173 -2.92 28.87 -23.65
N ILE A 174 -1.68 29.30 -23.42
CA ILE A 174 -0.95 29.12 -22.17
C ILE A 174 -1.62 29.90 -21.02
N ALA A 175 -2.30 31.01 -21.30
CA ALA A 175 -2.95 31.83 -20.28
C ALA A 175 -4.21 31.13 -19.72
N GLY A 176 -5.11 30.68 -20.59
CA GLY A 176 -6.26 29.85 -20.21
C GLY A 176 -5.85 28.53 -19.56
N TYR A 177 -4.78 27.88 -20.07
CA TYR A 177 -4.23 26.70 -19.41
C TYR A 177 -3.72 27.01 -18.00
N LYS A 178 -2.99 28.12 -17.78
CA LYS A 178 -2.48 28.50 -16.46
C LYS A 178 -3.60 28.76 -15.45
N VAL A 179 -4.70 29.41 -15.88
CA VAL A 179 -5.90 29.59 -15.05
C VAL A 179 -6.51 28.24 -14.66
N ASN A 180 -6.70 27.32 -15.61
CA ASN A 180 -7.25 25.99 -15.34
C ASN A 180 -6.30 25.11 -14.49
N TYR A 181 -4.99 25.24 -14.69
CA TYR A 181 -3.97 24.58 -13.85
C TYR A 181 -4.04 25.06 -12.40
N THR A 182 -4.20 26.37 -12.19
CA THR A 182 -4.36 26.98 -10.87
C THR A 182 -5.66 26.52 -10.19
N ARG A 183 -6.77 26.49 -10.94
CA ARG A 183 -8.06 25.93 -10.48
C ARG A 183 -7.91 24.46 -10.07
N TRP A 184 -7.23 23.65 -10.88
CA TRP A 184 -7.00 22.23 -10.59
C TRP A 184 -6.15 22.04 -9.32
N LEU A 185 -5.08 22.80 -9.14
CA LEU A 185 -4.30 22.78 -7.91
C LEU A 185 -5.16 23.12 -6.68
N CYS A 186 -5.86 24.26 -6.70
CA CYS A 186 -6.64 24.75 -5.56
C CYS A 186 -7.82 23.84 -5.16
N TYR A 187 -8.54 23.27 -6.13
CA TYR A 187 -9.82 22.58 -5.88
C TYR A 187 -9.77 21.06 -6.05
N CYS A 188 -8.78 20.52 -6.78
CA CYS A 188 -8.73 19.09 -7.14
C CYS A 188 -7.48 18.36 -6.65
N ASN A 189 -6.28 18.98 -6.68
CA ASN A 189 -5.01 18.30 -6.36
C ASN A 189 -4.51 18.55 -4.94
N VAL A 190 -4.43 19.80 -4.48
CA VAL A 190 -4.01 20.09 -3.09
C VAL A 190 -5.01 19.52 -2.07
N PRO A 191 -6.34 19.58 -2.29
CA PRO A 191 -7.31 18.89 -1.44
C PRO A 191 -7.24 17.34 -1.46
N GLN A 192 -6.25 16.73 -2.12
CA GLN A 192 -5.99 15.28 -1.99
C GLN A 192 -5.06 14.94 -0.82
N PHE A 193 -4.26 15.91 -0.38
CA PHE A 193 -3.30 15.75 0.72
C PHE A 193 -3.45 16.80 1.83
N CYS A 194 -4.22 17.87 1.59
CA CYS A 194 -4.67 18.81 2.61
C CYS A 194 -6.20 18.74 2.74
N ASP A 195 -6.68 17.95 3.71
CA ASP A 195 -8.11 17.62 3.86
C ASP A 195 -8.95 18.77 4.45
N SER A 196 -8.31 19.82 4.98
CA SER A 196 -9.02 21.03 5.40
C SER A 196 -9.63 21.81 4.24
N LEU A 197 -9.11 21.66 3.02
CA LEU A 197 -9.58 22.38 1.83
C LEU A 197 -10.78 21.67 1.15
N PRO A 198 -11.76 22.41 0.60
CA PRO A 198 -12.86 21.84 -0.17
C PRO A 198 -12.37 21.04 -1.39
N ARG A 199 -12.51 19.70 -1.32
CA ARG A 199 -12.14 18.78 -2.40
C ARG A 199 -13.26 18.63 -3.43
N TYR A 200 -12.87 18.72 -4.70
CA TYR A 200 -13.70 18.40 -5.86
C TYR A 200 -13.00 17.39 -6.78
N GLU A 201 -13.79 16.66 -7.60
CA GLU A 201 -13.25 15.79 -8.64
C GLU A 201 -13.00 16.55 -9.94
N THR A 202 -11.81 16.38 -10.52
CA THR A 202 -11.41 16.97 -11.81
C THR A 202 -12.45 16.73 -12.89
N THR A 203 -13.01 15.51 -12.98
CA THR A 203 -14.00 15.14 -13.99
C THR A 203 -15.38 15.77 -13.80
N GLN A 204 -15.67 16.32 -12.62
CA GLN A 204 -16.96 16.93 -12.29
C GLN A 204 -16.96 18.45 -12.44
N VAL A 205 -15.83 19.11 -12.12
CA VAL A 205 -15.74 20.58 -12.14
C VAL A 205 -15.18 21.16 -13.44
N PHE A 206 -14.44 20.37 -14.21
CA PHE A 206 -13.97 20.75 -15.55
C PHE A 206 -14.77 20.04 -16.64
N GLY A 207 -14.78 20.62 -17.84
CA GLY A 207 -15.47 20.11 -19.02
C GLY A 207 -14.53 19.95 -20.21
N ARG A 208 -15.08 20.22 -21.39
CA ARG A 208 -14.43 20.04 -22.69
C ARG A 208 -13.12 20.81 -22.83
N THR A 209 -13.04 22.03 -22.32
CA THR A 209 -11.92 22.95 -22.55
C THR A 209 -10.64 22.42 -21.93
N LEU A 210 -10.66 22.06 -20.63
CA LEU A 210 -9.49 21.44 -20.00
C LEU A 210 -9.14 20.12 -20.69
N LEU A 211 -10.14 19.29 -21.01
CA LEU A 211 -9.92 18.00 -21.63
C LEU A 211 -9.17 18.15 -22.96
N ARG A 212 -9.60 19.06 -23.85
CA ARG A 212 -8.89 19.39 -25.11
C ARG A 212 -7.44 19.84 -24.87
N SER A 213 -7.16 20.56 -23.78
CA SER A 213 -5.79 20.94 -23.44
C SER A 213 -4.91 19.75 -23.06
N VAL A 214 -5.44 18.73 -22.39
CA VAL A 214 -4.61 17.66 -21.78
C VAL A 214 -4.69 16.29 -22.47
N PHE A 215 -5.71 16.06 -23.31
CA PHE A 215 -6.06 14.73 -23.81
C PHE A 215 -4.93 14.01 -24.55
N THR A 216 -4.21 14.69 -25.45
CA THR A 216 -3.13 14.08 -26.25
C THR A 216 -1.95 13.59 -25.41
N VAL A 217 -1.60 14.32 -24.34
CA VAL A 217 -0.52 13.94 -23.43
C VAL A 217 -0.99 12.82 -22.50
N MET A 218 -2.17 12.98 -21.91
CA MET A 218 -2.79 11.97 -21.06
C MET A 218 -2.96 10.64 -21.82
N ARG A 219 -3.48 10.65 -23.06
CA ARG A 219 -3.63 9.45 -23.90
C ARG A 219 -2.30 8.72 -24.10
N ARG A 220 -1.21 9.47 -24.35
CA ARG A 220 0.14 8.89 -24.49
C ARG A 220 0.60 8.23 -23.20
N GLN A 221 0.46 8.92 -22.06
CA GLN A 221 0.88 8.41 -20.75
C GLN A 221 0.03 7.22 -20.30
N LEU A 222 -1.29 7.24 -20.50
CA LEU A 222 -2.19 6.12 -20.17
C LEU A 222 -1.89 4.87 -21.00
N LEU A 223 -1.59 5.02 -22.29
CA LEU A 223 -1.21 3.89 -23.14
C LEU A 223 0.16 3.32 -22.78
N GLU A 224 1.10 4.17 -22.37
CA GLU A 224 2.43 3.75 -21.93
C GLU A 224 2.37 3.04 -20.56
N GLN A 225 1.65 3.62 -19.58
CA GLN A 225 1.40 2.97 -18.29
C GLN A 225 0.67 1.62 -18.46
N ALA A 226 -0.34 1.55 -19.34
CA ALA A 226 -1.04 0.30 -19.64
C ALA A 226 -0.13 -0.78 -20.26
N ARG A 227 0.91 -0.39 -21.01
CA ARG A 227 1.94 -1.30 -21.54
C ARG A 227 2.91 -1.76 -20.45
N GLN A 228 3.30 -0.89 -19.54
CA GLN A 228 4.20 -1.20 -18.42
C GLN A 228 3.51 -2.06 -17.34
N GLU A 229 2.24 -1.81 -17.05
CA GLU A 229 1.44 -2.54 -16.06
C GLU A 229 0.77 -3.82 -16.62
N LYS A 230 0.93 -4.12 -17.91
CA LYS A 230 0.27 -5.26 -18.60
C LYS A 230 0.43 -6.61 -17.88
N ASP A 231 1.59 -6.83 -17.24
CA ASP A 231 1.96 -8.08 -16.57
C ASP A 231 1.51 -8.13 -15.10
N LYS A 232 1.02 -7.01 -14.55
CA LYS A 232 0.44 -6.90 -13.20
C LYS A 232 -1.10 -7.04 -13.20
N LEU A 233 -1.72 -7.02 -14.38
CA LEU A 233 -3.17 -7.06 -14.58
C LEU A 233 -3.68 -8.51 -14.76
N PRO A 234 -4.85 -8.89 -14.20
CA PRO A 234 -5.49 -10.17 -14.49
C PRO A 234 -5.73 -10.37 -15.98
N GLN A 235 -5.60 -11.61 -16.46
CA GLN A 235 -5.61 -11.95 -17.89
C GLN A 235 -6.83 -11.41 -18.66
N GLU A 236 -8.02 -11.45 -18.05
CA GLU A 236 -9.26 -10.93 -18.64
C GLU A 236 -9.21 -9.41 -18.86
N LYS A 237 -8.72 -8.66 -17.87
CA LYS A 237 -8.56 -7.20 -17.95
C LYS A 237 -7.40 -6.79 -18.87
N ARG A 238 -6.35 -7.60 -18.93
CA ARG A 238 -5.19 -7.39 -19.82
C ARG A 238 -5.61 -7.35 -21.29
N THR A 239 -6.38 -8.35 -21.75
CA THR A 239 -6.88 -8.37 -23.13
C THR A 239 -7.73 -7.13 -23.41
N LEU A 240 -8.66 -6.81 -22.52
CA LEU A 240 -9.54 -5.65 -22.67
C LEU A 240 -8.77 -4.32 -22.81
N ILE A 241 -7.80 -4.09 -21.92
CA ILE A 241 -7.00 -2.87 -21.89
C ILE A 241 -6.04 -2.78 -23.08
N LEU A 242 -5.54 -3.89 -23.62
CA LEU A 242 -4.62 -3.85 -24.77
C LEU A 242 -5.34 -3.72 -26.12
N THR A 243 -6.57 -4.24 -26.28
CA THR A 243 -7.25 -4.25 -27.59
C THR A 243 -8.37 -3.22 -27.73
N HIS A 244 -9.18 -2.98 -26.68
CA HIS A 244 -10.34 -2.07 -26.75
C HIS A 244 -10.01 -0.66 -26.27
N PHE A 245 -9.19 -0.52 -25.22
CA PHE A 245 -8.88 0.81 -24.66
C PHE A 245 -8.17 1.76 -25.64
N PRO A 246 -7.22 1.34 -26.50
CA PRO A 246 -6.63 2.24 -27.49
C PRO A 246 -7.65 2.75 -28.51
N LYS A 247 -8.59 1.89 -28.93
CA LYS A 247 -9.70 2.25 -29.83
C LYS A 247 -10.69 3.21 -29.16
N PHE A 248 -11.05 2.94 -27.90
CA PHE A 248 -11.87 3.83 -27.06
C PHE A 248 -11.25 5.23 -26.98
N LEU A 249 -9.96 5.32 -26.69
CA LEU A 249 -9.26 6.61 -26.62
C LEU A 249 -9.18 7.33 -27.97
N SER A 250 -9.00 6.61 -29.10
CA SER A 250 -9.06 7.23 -30.44
C SER A 250 -10.45 7.81 -30.75
N MET A 251 -11.51 7.03 -30.53
CA MET A 251 -12.89 7.49 -30.79
C MET A 251 -13.30 8.65 -29.88
N LEU A 252 -12.82 8.67 -28.63
CA LEU A 252 -13.04 9.80 -27.73
C LEU A 252 -12.25 11.04 -28.14
N GLU A 253 -11.05 10.89 -28.69
CA GLU A 253 -10.24 12.00 -29.22
C GLU A 253 -10.96 12.77 -30.32
N GLU A 254 -11.55 12.03 -31.28
CA GLU A 254 -12.33 12.60 -32.38
C GLU A 254 -13.48 13.48 -31.84
N GLU A 255 -14.24 13.01 -30.86
CA GLU A 255 -15.36 13.75 -30.26
C GLU A 255 -14.92 14.88 -29.31
N VAL A 256 -13.74 14.79 -28.70
CA VAL A 256 -13.14 15.87 -27.89
C VAL A 256 -12.74 17.06 -28.77
N TYR A 257 -12.10 16.80 -29.91
CA TYR A 257 -11.60 17.84 -30.82
C TYR A 257 -12.59 18.27 -31.93
N SER A 258 -13.56 17.43 -32.32
CA SER A 258 -14.56 17.73 -33.35
C SER A 258 -15.50 18.86 -32.94
N GLN A 259 -15.52 19.97 -33.69
CA GLN A 259 -16.33 21.14 -33.38
C GLN A 259 -17.83 20.81 -33.26
N ASN A 260 -18.32 19.84 -34.04
CA ASN A 260 -19.73 19.48 -34.17
C ASN A 260 -20.15 18.27 -33.31
N SER A 261 -19.39 17.93 -32.27
CA SER A 261 -19.68 16.76 -31.44
C SER A 261 -20.86 17.02 -30.47
N PRO A 262 -21.96 16.24 -30.55
CA PRO A 262 -23.17 16.48 -29.75
C PRO A 262 -23.01 16.07 -28.27
N ILE A 263 -21.94 15.33 -27.92
CA ILE A 263 -21.75 14.81 -26.56
C ILE A 263 -21.51 15.93 -25.53
N TRP A 264 -21.17 17.13 -26.00
CA TRP A 264 -20.91 18.32 -25.20
C TRP A 264 -22.11 19.28 -25.14
N ASP A 265 -23.25 18.93 -25.72
CA ASP A 265 -24.49 19.69 -25.60
C ASP A 265 -25.15 19.40 -24.24
N GLN A 266 -25.69 20.44 -23.59
CA GLN A 266 -26.38 20.27 -22.30
C GLN A 266 -27.70 19.48 -22.44
N ASP A 267 -28.34 19.54 -23.61
CA ASP A 267 -29.61 18.87 -23.92
C ASP A 267 -29.47 17.50 -24.60
N PHE A 268 -28.27 16.87 -24.56
CA PHE A 268 -27.95 15.62 -25.27
C PHE A 268 -28.99 14.48 -25.12
N MET A 269 -29.64 14.38 -23.95
CA MET A 269 -30.69 13.37 -23.68
C MET A 269 -32.00 13.65 -24.43
N VAL A 270 -32.32 14.93 -24.70
CA VAL A 270 -33.52 15.39 -25.41
C VAL A 270 -33.35 15.25 -26.93
N SER A 271 -32.12 15.41 -27.42
CA SER A 271 -31.80 15.20 -28.85
C SER A 271 -31.64 13.71 -29.19
N SER A 272 -30.98 12.91 -28.34
CA SER A 272 -30.82 11.46 -28.56
C SER A 272 -32.13 10.67 -28.58
N SER A 273 -33.15 11.16 -27.87
CA SER A 273 -34.50 10.58 -27.90
C SER A 273 -35.32 11.00 -29.12
N ARG A 274 -34.89 12.02 -29.87
CA ARG A 274 -35.48 12.45 -31.16
C ARG A 274 -34.77 11.87 -32.39
N THR A 275 -33.46 11.64 -32.33
CA THR A 275 -32.68 11.07 -33.45
C THR A 275 -32.84 9.56 -33.63
N GLY A 276 -33.44 8.86 -32.66
CA GLY A 276 -33.80 7.44 -32.76
C GLY A 276 -34.81 7.07 -33.87
N GLN A 277 -35.28 8.03 -34.68
CA GLN A 277 -36.27 7.80 -35.75
C GLN A 277 -35.85 8.27 -37.16
N LEU A 278 -34.71 8.94 -37.33
CA LEU A 278 -34.25 9.45 -38.65
C LEU A 278 -32.72 9.39 -38.76
N GLY A 279 -32.17 8.52 -39.61
CA GLY A 279 -30.73 8.57 -39.91
C GLY A 279 -30.00 7.31 -40.43
N ILE A 280 -30.66 6.27 -40.94
CA ILE A 280 -29.95 5.22 -41.71
C ILE A 280 -30.01 5.56 -43.20
N GLN A 281 -28.95 6.19 -43.72
CA GLN A 281 -28.70 6.25 -45.17
C GLN A 281 -27.70 5.15 -45.55
N THR A 282 -28.24 4.00 -45.94
CA THR A 282 -27.48 2.96 -46.65
C THR A 282 -27.16 3.39 -48.07
N VAL A 283 -25.91 3.22 -48.49
CA VAL A 283 -25.52 3.18 -49.91
C VAL A 283 -24.95 1.78 -50.19
N ILE A 284 -25.14 1.30 -51.43
CA ILE A 284 -24.76 -0.02 -51.99
C ILE A 284 -25.87 -1.09 -51.90
N SER A 285 -26.67 -1.14 -52.96
CA SER A 285 -27.46 -2.33 -53.41
C SER A 285 -26.57 -3.27 -54.24
N PRO A 286 -26.92 -4.56 -54.45
CA PRO A 286 -27.72 -4.94 -55.64
C PRO A 286 -28.67 -6.16 -55.37
N PRO A 287 -29.15 -6.96 -56.37
CA PRO A 287 -30.51 -6.87 -56.93
C PRO A 287 -31.42 -8.11 -56.66
N PRO A 288 -32.72 -8.11 -57.05
CA PRO A 288 -33.73 -9.05 -56.55
C PRO A 288 -34.15 -10.19 -57.51
N VAL A 289 -34.47 -11.39 -56.98
CA VAL A 289 -35.16 -12.47 -57.72
C VAL A 289 -36.14 -13.29 -56.83
N ALA A 290 -37.40 -13.41 -57.30
CA ALA A 290 -38.43 -14.44 -57.10
C ALA A 290 -38.76 -15.11 -55.72
N ARG A 291 -39.90 -14.69 -55.13
CA ARG A 291 -41.13 -15.45 -54.78
C ARG A 291 -41.11 -16.94 -54.31
N SER A 292 -41.93 -17.18 -53.26
CA SER A 292 -42.66 -18.43 -52.88
C SER A 292 -41.83 -19.53 -52.20
N VAL A 293 -42.33 -20.42 -51.32
CA VAL A 293 -43.69 -20.83 -50.85
C VAL A 293 -43.67 -21.04 -49.32
N ALA A 294 -44.83 -21.04 -48.64
CA ALA A 294 -44.97 -21.40 -47.22
C ALA A 294 -44.95 -22.92 -46.94
N TYR A 295 -44.71 -23.35 -45.70
CA TYR A 295 -45.47 -24.41 -45.02
C TYR A 295 -45.24 -24.42 -43.50
N SER A 296 -46.29 -24.76 -42.74
CA SER A 296 -46.28 -24.89 -41.28
C SER A 296 -46.35 -26.36 -40.86
N ALA A 297 -45.63 -26.78 -39.81
CA ALA A 297 -46.03 -27.90 -38.93
C ALA A 297 -45.15 -28.04 -37.67
N SER A 298 -45.80 -28.16 -36.51
CA SER A 298 -45.44 -29.02 -35.36
C SER A 298 -46.51 -30.14 -35.31
N PRO A 299 -46.55 -31.15 -34.39
CA PRO A 299 -45.81 -31.30 -33.12
C PRO A 299 -45.40 -32.76 -32.68
N SER A 300 -44.76 -32.83 -31.50
CA SER A 300 -44.78 -33.87 -30.42
C SER A 300 -45.22 -35.35 -30.61
N SER A 301 -44.47 -36.29 -30.01
CA SER A 301 -44.92 -37.31 -29.00
C SER A 301 -43.74 -38.21 -28.54
N LEU A 302 -43.53 -38.51 -27.23
CA LEU A 302 -43.78 -39.78 -26.48
C LEU A 302 -43.14 -41.08 -27.11
N GLU A 303 -42.60 -42.09 -26.40
CA GLU A 303 -42.57 -42.47 -24.97
C GLU A 303 -41.47 -43.55 -24.64
N GLN A 304 -41.22 -43.82 -23.34
CA GLN A 304 -40.87 -45.10 -22.62
C GLN A 304 -40.25 -46.34 -23.36
N SER A 305 -39.47 -47.29 -22.78
CA SER A 305 -38.89 -47.54 -21.42
C SER A 305 -37.90 -48.76 -21.42
N ASN A 306 -37.24 -49.04 -20.28
CA ASN A 306 -36.71 -50.34 -19.77
C ASN A 306 -35.47 -51.10 -20.36
N SER A 307 -34.39 -51.10 -19.56
CA SER A 307 -33.63 -52.24 -18.98
C SER A 307 -33.26 -53.52 -19.77
N GLY A 308 -31.98 -53.96 -19.68
CA GLY A 308 -31.63 -55.40 -19.76
C GLY A 308 -30.18 -55.76 -20.16
N ASN A 309 -29.40 -56.31 -19.22
CA ASN A 309 -28.00 -56.78 -19.35
C ASN A 309 -27.72 -57.81 -20.47
N MET A 310 -26.45 -57.89 -20.94
CA MET A 310 -25.56 -59.05 -20.70
C MET A 310 -24.08 -58.72 -21.02
N SER A 311 -23.14 -59.40 -20.35
CA SER A 311 -21.68 -59.36 -20.60
C SER A 311 -21.20 -60.69 -21.22
N PRO A 312 -19.89 -60.86 -21.53
CA PRO A 312 -19.02 -61.54 -20.55
C PRO A 312 -17.52 -61.16 -20.56
N ALA A 313 -16.83 -61.45 -19.44
CA ALA A 313 -15.43 -61.96 -19.31
C ALA A 313 -14.24 -61.18 -19.98
N CYS A 314 -12.98 -61.15 -19.51
CA CYS A 314 -12.20 -61.68 -18.38
C CYS A 314 -10.78 -61.02 -18.48
N LYS A 315 -9.86 -60.96 -17.51
CA LYS A 315 -9.79 -61.24 -16.05
C LYS A 315 -8.44 -60.67 -15.52
N VAL A 316 -8.32 -60.42 -14.20
CA VAL A 316 -7.09 -60.57 -13.36
C VAL A 316 -5.88 -59.62 -13.64
N SER A 317 -5.28 -58.93 -12.66
CA SER A 317 -5.67 -58.67 -11.26
C SER A 317 -4.85 -57.52 -10.65
N SER A 318 -5.53 -56.66 -9.86
CA SER A 318 -4.92 -55.85 -8.80
C SER A 318 -4.67 -56.75 -7.56
N ALA A 319 -3.83 -56.39 -6.57
CA ALA A 319 -4.19 -55.62 -5.36
C ALA A 319 -3.24 -56.13 -4.20
N LEU A 320 -3.19 -55.64 -2.95
CA LEU A 320 -4.15 -54.97 -2.05
C LEU A 320 -3.43 -54.07 -1.01
N ASP A 321 -4.03 -52.91 -0.72
CA ASP A 321 -4.01 -52.18 0.58
C ASP A 321 -4.77 -53.01 1.67
N PRO A 322 -4.71 -52.78 3.02
CA PRO A 322 -5.02 -51.46 3.62
C PRO A 322 -4.59 -51.12 5.10
N ASN A 323 -4.94 -49.89 5.50
CA ASN A 323 -5.35 -49.37 6.82
C ASN A 323 -5.31 -50.26 8.08
N LEU A 324 -4.85 -49.68 9.21
CA LEU A 324 -5.66 -49.44 10.44
C LEU A 324 -4.90 -48.60 11.49
N GLY A 325 -5.62 -47.97 12.43
CA GLY A 325 -5.05 -47.09 13.45
C GLY A 325 -5.54 -47.34 14.89
N GLU A 326 -4.78 -46.77 15.84
CA GLU A 326 -5.06 -46.60 17.29
C GLU A 326 -5.28 -47.83 18.21
N LYS A 327 -4.33 -48.09 19.14
CA LYS A 327 -4.48 -47.76 20.60
C LYS A 327 -3.30 -48.17 21.52
N ARG A 328 -2.74 -47.14 22.19
CA ARG A 328 -2.13 -47.01 23.54
C ARG A 328 -1.72 -48.21 24.46
N LYS A 329 -0.65 -47.92 25.25
CA LYS A 329 -0.17 -48.46 26.56
C LYS A 329 0.63 -49.78 26.55
N ASN A 330 1.55 -50.06 27.50
CA ASN A 330 2.42 -49.27 28.41
C ASN A 330 3.43 -50.22 29.12
N ASN A 331 4.48 -49.67 29.77
CA ASN A 331 5.45 -50.28 30.72
C ASN A 331 6.69 -51.03 30.16
N GLU A 332 7.77 -50.89 30.94
CA GLU A 332 9.19 -51.26 30.76
C GLU A 332 9.53 -52.63 31.43
N PRO A 333 10.79 -52.99 31.84
CA PRO A 333 12.17 -52.64 31.39
C PRO A 333 13.11 -53.89 31.23
N TYR A 334 14.42 -53.68 30.94
CA TYR A 334 15.53 -54.67 30.96
C TYR A 334 15.48 -55.81 29.90
N SER A 335 16.55 -56.52 29.49
CA SER A 335 17.96 -56.60 29.93
C SER A 335 18.91 -56.90 28.74
N LEU A 336 20.22 -56.90 29.00
CA LEU A 336 21.33 -57.28 28.11
C LEU A 336 21.23 -58.70 27.55
N GLU A 337 21.75 -58.91 26.33
CA GLU A 337 23.00 -59.69 26.09
C GLU A 337 23.46 -59.57 24.62
N ASP A 338 24.78 -59.70 24.40
CA ASP A 338 25.45 -59.41 23.13
C ASP A 338 25.63 -60.66 22.25
N SER A 339 25.56 -60.52 20.92
CA SER A 339 26.08 -61.51 19.98
C SER A 339 26.41 -60.95 18.58
N LYS A 340 27.55 -60.26 18.52
CA LYS A 340 28.58 -60.39 17.46
C LYS A 340 28.21 -59.93 16.04
N ARG A 341 28.73 -58.75 15.70
CA ARG A 341 29.26 -58.42 14.35
C ARG A 341 30.73 -57.95 14.46
N PRO A 342 31.51 -57.95 13.36
CA PRO A 342 32.98 -57.93 13.44
C PRO A 342 33.57 -56.61 13.97
N ARG A 343 34.73 -56.71 14.62
CA ARG A 343 35.51 -55.56 15.11
C ARG A 343 35.95 -54.65 13.97
N VAL A 344 35.73 -53.34 14.12
CA VAL A 344 36.49 -52.29 13.44
C VAL A 344 37.54 -51.77 14.42
N VAL A 345 38.72 -51.43 13.91
CA VAL A 345 39.92 -51.06 14.68
C VAL A 345 39.76 -49.67 15.30
N GLY A 346 40.07 -49.50 16.60
CA GLY A 346 40.29 -48.18 17.20
C GLY A 346 39.85 -47.98 18.66
N ASP A 347 40.15 -48.90 19.58
CA ASP A 347 39.93 -48.63 21.01
C ASP A 347 40.94 -47.59 21.53
N ILE A 348 40.45 -46.54 22.20
CA ILE A 348 41.27 -45.44 22.74
C ILE A 348 41.82 -45.84 24.12
N PRO A 349 43.12 -45.63 24.42
CA PRO A 349 43.71 -46.01 25.70
C PRO A 349 43.05 -45.34 26.91
N ILE A 350 42.91 -46.08 28.02
CA ILE A 350 42.29 -45.60 29.26
C ILE A 350 43.07 -44.43 29.91
N GLU A 351 44.37 -44.32 29.62
CA GLU A 351 45.21 -43.19 30.03
C GLU A 351 44.78 -41.89 29.34
N LEU A 352 44.44 -41.93 28.04
CA LEU A 352 43.92 -40.79 27.30
C LEU A 352 42.52 -40.39 27.79
N ILE A 353 41.72 -41.35 28.28
CA ILE A 353 40.42 -41.07 28.91
C ILE A 353 40.62 -40.34 30.24
N ASN A 354 41.61 -40.72 31.04
CA ASN A 354 41.94 -40.03 32.30
C ASN A 354 42.54 -38.63 32.06
N GLU A 355 43.32 -38.45 30.99
CA GLU A 355 43.84 -37.15 30.54
C GLU A 355 42.70 -36.23 30.06
N VAL A 356 41.76 -36.74 29.26
CA VAL A 356 40.56 -35.98 28.85
C VAL A 356 39.69 -35.62 30.06
N MET A 357 39.51 -36.55 31.02
CA MET A 357 38.74 -36.28 32.24
C MET A 357 39.41 -35.25 33.15
N SER A 358 40.75 -35.19 33.22
CA SER A 358 41.43 -34.12 33.97
C SER A 358 41.27 -32.76 33.27
N THR A 359 41.30 -32.73 31.93
CA THR A 359 41.10 -31.51 31.11
C THR A 359 39.69 -30.91 31.27
N ILE A 360 38.67 -31.71 31.59
CA ILE A 360 37.29 -31.26 31.84
C ILE A 360 37.15 -30.55 33.20
N THR A 361 38.02 -30.83 34.16
CA THR A 361 37.97 -30.21 35.50
C THR A 361 38.68 -28.87 35.64
N ASP A 362 39.50 -28.46 34.65
CA ASP A 362 40.20 -27.17 34.66
C ASP A 362 39.52 -26.15 33.73
N PRO A 363 38.92 -25.05 34.25
CA PRO A 363 38.28 -24.02 33.45
C PRO A 363 39.18 -23.34 32.40
N ALA A 364 40.51 -23.45 32.52
CA ALA A 364 41.45 -22.83 31.60
C ALA A 364 41.80 -23.70 30.37
N ALA A 365 41.54 -25.03 30.42
CA ALA A 365 42.01 -25.98 29.40
C ALA A 365 40.94 -26.43 28.38
N MET A 366 39.67 -26.08 28.60
CA MET A 366 38.55 -26.42 27.70
C MET A 366 38.51 -25.56 26.42
N LEU A 367 39.45 -25.78 25.50
CA LEU A 367 39.38 -25.28 24.12
C LEU A 367 38.40 -26.13 23.30
N GLY A 368 37.11 -25.74 23.34
CA GLY A 368 36.08 -26.30 22.46
C GLY A 368 36.35 -26.02 20.97
N PRO A 369 35.60 -26.66 20.04
CA PRO A 369 35.80 -26.48 18.60
C PRO A 369 35.69 -24.99 18.23
N GLU A 370 36.66 -24.52 17.43
CA GLU A 370 37.07 -23.11 17.41
C GLU A 370 35.93 -22.09 17.49
N THR A 371 35.94 -21.30 18.56
CA THR A 371 34.87 -20.35 18.91
C THR A 371 34.72 -19.17 17.93
N ASN A 372 35.61 -19.06 16.94
CA ASN A 372 35.62 -18.01 15.93
C ASN A 372 34.39 -17.97 14.99
N PHE A 373 33.55 -19.00 14.96
CA PHE A 373 32.33 -19.00 14.13
C PHE A 373 31.00 -18.97 14.89
N LEU A 374 30.96 -19.21 16.20
CA LEU A 374 29.69 -19.33 16.95
C LEU A 374 29.53 -18.44 18.20
N SER A 375 30.60 -17.92 18.83
CA SER A 375 30.44 -17.20 20.12
C SER A 375 30.06 -15.71 20.00
N ALA A 376 30.41 -15.04 18.90
CA ALA A 376 30.23 -13.59 18.73
C ALA A 376 28.78 -13.13 18.48
N HIS A 377 27.87 -14.05 18.12
CA HIS A 377 26.44 -13.75 17.94
C HIS A 377 25.62 -14.01 19.20
N SER A 378 25.90 -15.11 19.91
CA SER A 378 25.28 -15.44 21.21
C SER A 378 25.48 -14.33 22.24
N ALA A 379 26.71 -13.78 22.32
CA ALA A 379 27.06 -12.70 23.23
C ALA A 379 26.32 -11.36 22.96
N ARG A 380 25.74 -11.17 21.77
CA ARG A 380 24.99 -9.93 21.43
C ARG A 380 23.51 -10.01 21.82
N ASP A 381 22.96 -11.21 21.97
CA ASP A 381 21.55 -11.44 22.30
C ASP A 381 21.30 -11.46 23.82
N GLU A 382 22.32 -11.77 24.63
CA GLU A 382 22.18 -11.88 26.09
C GLU A 382 21.70 -10.60 26.78
N ALA A 383 22.06 -9.41 26.27
CA ALA A 383 21.57 -8.15 26.81
C ALA A 383 20.05 -8.02 26.67
N ALA A 384 19.52 -8.29 25.47
CA ALA A 384 18.09 -8.29 25.20
C ALA A 384 17.35 -9.39 25.99
N ARG A 385 17.91 -10.61 26.02
CA ARG A 385 17.36 -11.73 26.81
C ARG A 385 17.36 -11.43 28.33
N LEU A 386 18.32 -10.66 28.83
CA LEU A 386 18.35 -10.23 30.23
C LEU A 386 17.32 -9.12 30.52
N GLU A 387 17.11 -8.18 29.60
CA GLU A 387 16.04 -7.19 29.70
C GLU A 387 14.64 -7.82 29.64
N GLU A 388 14.44 -8.85 28.80
CA GLU A 388 13.19 -9.62 28.74
C GLU A 388 12.93 -10.36 30.06
N ARG A 389 13.95 -11.07 30.58
CA ARG A 389 13.87 -11.74 31.91
C ARG A 389 13.62 -10.77 33.06
N ARG A 390 13.92 -9.48 32.90
CA ARG A 390 13.63 -8.41 33.86
C ARG A 390 12.28 -7.71 33.64
N GLY A 391 11.55 -8.04 32.57
CA GLY A 391 10.29 -7.40 32.20
C GLY A 391 10.43 -5.97 31.65
N VAL A 392 11.64 -5.57 31.23
CA VAL A 392 11.91 -4.24 30.64
C VAL A 392 11.43 -4.17 29.19
N ILE A 393 11.56 -5.29 28.47
CA ILE A 393 11.04 -5.46 27.11
C ILE A 393 9.97 -6.55 27.04
N GLU A 394 8.99 -6.36 26.14
CA GLU A 394 7.91 -7.31 25.85
C GLU A 394 7.78 -7.54 24.34
N PHE A 395 7.44 -8.78 23.94
CA PHE A 395 7.16 -9.16 22.56
C PHE A 395 5.68 -9.47 22.36
N HIS A 396 5.03 -8.80 21.40
CA HIS A 396 3.61 -9.00 21.12
C HIS A 396 3.35 -9.18 19.63
N VAL A 397 2.77 -10.31 19.23
CA VAL A 397 2.28 -10.49 17.84
C VAL A 397 0.93 -9.80 17.71
N VAL A 398 0.93 -8.65 17.06
CA VAL A 398 -0.25 -7.82 16.79
C VAL A 398 -0.70 -7.94 15.35
N GLY A 399 -1.99 -7.71 15.09
CA GLY A 399 -2.55 -7.64 13.75
C GLY A 399 -3.89 -6.92 13.78
N ASN A 400 -4.22 -6.19 12.70
CA ASN A 400 -5.52 -5.54 12.60
C ASN A 400 -6.63 -6.58 12.40
N SER A 401 -7.77 -6.40 13.07
CA SER A 401 -8.90 -7.34 13.02
C SER A 401 -10.20 -6.57 12.74
N LEU A 402 -10.80 -6.81 11.57
CA LEU A 402 -12.06 -6.15 11.18
C LEU A 402 -13.27 -6.64 11.99
N ASN A 403 -13.16 -7.80 12.65
CA ASN A 403 -14.28 -8.50 13.28
C ASN A 403 -14.37 -8.27 14.81
N GLN A 404 -13.48 -7.48 15.40
CA GLN A 404 -13.48 -7.17 16.84
C GLN A 404 -13.25 -5.67 17.05
N LYS A 405 -13.82 -5.09 18.12
CA LYS A 405 -13.51 -3.71 18.50
C LYS A 405 -12.00 -3.57 18.75
N PRO A 406 -11.30 -2.63 18.11
CA PRO A 406 -9.85 -2.52 18.24
C PRO A 406 -9.46 -2.21 19.69
N ASN A 407 -8.64 -3.06 20.28
CA ASN A 407 -8.06 -2.78 21.59
C ASN A 407 -7.15 -1.55 21.47
N LYS A 408 -7.43 -0.50 22.27
CA LYS A 408 -6.67 0.76 22.26
C LYS A 408 -5.15 0.53 22.38
N LYS A 409 -4.69 -0.44 23.18
CA LYS A 409 -3.26 -0.77 23.33
C LYS A 409 -2.66 -1.31 22.02
N ILE A 410 -3.36 -2.20 21.34
CA ILE A 410 -2.93 -2.78 20.04
C ILE A 410 -2.88 -1.69 18.95
N MET A 411 -3.88 -0.80 18.91
CA MET A 411 -3.90 0.29 17.94
C MET A 411 -2.72 1.26 18.15
N MET A 412 -2.42 1.64 19.39
CA MET A 412 -1.24 2.45 19.72
C MET A 412 0.07 1.76 19.29
N TRP A 413 0.19 0.45 19.50
CA TRP A 413 1.35 -0.31 19.05
C TRP A 413 1.49 -0.37 17.53
N LEU A 414 0.41 -0.56 16.78
CA LEU A 414 0.43 -0.53 15.31
C LEU A 414 0.80 0.86 14.76
N VAL A 415 0.31 1.94 15.36
CA VAL A 415 0.71 3.32 15.02
C VAL A 415 2.19 3.58 15.36
N GLY A 416 2.68 3.09 16.51
CA GLY A 416 4.09 3.16 16.87
C GLY A 416 4.98 2.42 15.86
N LEU A 417 4.59 1.20 15.48
CA LEU A 417 5.29 0.39 14.46
C LEU A 417 5.31 1.08 13.09
N GLN A 418 4.17 1.63 12.65
CA GLN A 418 4.06 2.40 11.42
C GLN A 418 5.06 3.58 11.41
N ASN A 419 5.18 4.31 12.52
CA ASN A 419 6.14 5.40 12.66
C ASN A 419 7.60 4.88 12.64
N VAL A 420 7.92 3.79 13.34
CA VAL A 420 9.28 3.21 13.31
C VAL A 420 9.67 2.79 11.89
N PHE A 421 8.81 2.06 11.18
CA PHE A 421 9.06 1.68 9.78
C PHE A 421 9.20 2.91 8.87
N SER A 422 8.34 3.92 9.02
CA SER A 422 8.38 5.14 8.20
C SER A 422 9.67 5.96 8.37
N HIS A 423 10.33 5.91 9.53
CA HIS A 423 11.60 6.61 9.76
C HIS A 423 12.81 5.74 9.36
N GLN A 424 12.75 4.43 9.59
CA GLN A 424 13.88 3.52 9.33
C GLN A 424 13.95 3.03 7.88
N LEU A 425 12.85 3.10 7.11
CA LEU A 425 12.77 2.66 5.72
C LEU A 425 12.37 3.83 4.79
N PRO A 426 13.21 4.86 4.62
CA PRO A 426 12.86 6.08 3.88
C PRO A 426 12.59 5.86 2.37
N ARG A 427 13.03 4.72 1.81
CA ARG A 427 12.70 4.30 0.44
C ARG A 427 11.27 3.74 0.29
N MET A 428 10.57 3.48 1.40
CA MET A 428 9.21 2.94 1.41
C MET A 428 8.20 4.07 1.72
N PRO A 429 7.23 4.36 0.82
CA PRO A 429 6.23 5.41 1.07
C PRO A 429 5.42 5.18 2.34
N LYS A 430 5.12 6.26 3.08
CA LYS A 430 4.42 6.20 4.38
C LYS A 430 3.03 5.58 4.25
N GLU A 431 2.36 5.84 3.12
CA GLU A 431 1.04 5.34 2.75
C GLU A 431 1.10 3.84 2.49
N TYR A 432 2.17 3.38 1.83
CA TYR A 432 2.40 1.96 1.55
C TYR A 432 2.67 1.16 2.83
N ILE A 433 3.51 1.70 3.72
CA ILE A 433 3.77 1.12 5.06
C ILE A 433 2.46 1.03 5.84
N THR A 434 1.73 2.14 5.95
CA THR A 434 0.44 2.21 6.65
C THR A 434 -0.54 1.16 6.11
N ARG A 435 -0.69 1.09 4.78
CA ARG A 435 -1.60 0.15 4.13
C ARG A 435 -1.28 -1.32 4.46
N LEU A 436 -0.01 -1.69 4.65
CA LEU A 436 0.37 -3.07 4.99
C LEU A 436 0.36 -3.36 6.49
N VAL A 437 0.81 -2.43 7.34
CA VAL A 437 0.78 -2.59 8.81
C VAL A 437 -0.66 -2.73 9.34
N PHE A 438 -1.62 -2.05 8.70
CA PHE A 438 -3.04 -2.14 9.05
C PHE A 438 -3.85 -3.12 8.19
N ASP A 439 -3.25 -3.87 7.25
CA ASP A 439 -3.95 -4.91 6.47
C ASP A 439 -4.17 -6.15 7.35
N PRO A 440 -5.41 -6.64 7.53
CA PRO A 440 -5.72 -7.83 8.34
C PRO A 440 -5.04 -9.13 7.91
N LYS A 441 -4.46 -9.18 6.70
CA LYS A 441 -3.68 -10.32 6.20
C LYS A 441 -2.23 -10.31 6.71
N HIS A 442 -1.78 -9.21 7.31
CA HIS A 442 -0.45 -9.06 7.88
C HIS A 442 -0.52 -9.12 9.41
N LYS A 443 0.57 -9.60 9.99
CA LYS A 443 0.83 -9.54 11.43
C LYS A 443 2.15 -8.83 11.64
N THR A 444 2.30 -8.15 12.76
CA THR A 444 3.58 -7.54 13.15
C THR A 444 3.97 -8.05 14.52
N LEU A 445 5.19 -8.60 14.63
CA LEU A 445 5.83 -8.83 15.92
C LEU A 445 6.35 -7.47 16.43
N ALA A 446 5.72 -6.95 17.47
CA ALA A 446 6.10 -5.70 18.11
C ALA A 446 7.11 -5.96 19.24
N LEU A 447 8.19 -5.18 19.27
CA LEU A 447 9.08 -5.06 20.43
C LEU A 447 8.74 -3.77 21.19
N ILE A 448 8.26 -3.95 22.41
CA ILE A 448 7.90 -2.89 23.34
C ILE A 448 8.98 -2.79 24.42
N LYS A 449 9.34 -1.57 24.80
CA LYS A 449 10.25 -1.26 25.93
C LYS A 449 9.70 -0.09 26.70
N ASP A 450 9.55 -0.22 28.02
CA ASP A 450 8.96 0.80 28.90
C ASP A 450 7.61 1.36 28.36
N GLY A 451 6.78 0.47 27.79
CA GLY A 451 5.49 0.81 27.18
C GLY A 451 5.54 1.46 25.79
N ARG A 452 6.72 1.75 25.23
CA ARG A 452 6.92 2.35 23.90
C ARG A 452 7.36 1.31 22.86
N VAL A 453 6.94 1.48 21.61
CA VAL A 453 7.42 0.66 20.49
C VAL A 453 8.83 1.08 20.12
N ILE A 454 9.81 0.17 20.15
CA ILE A 454 11.19 0.44 19.73
C ILE A 454 11.62 -0.33 18.46
N GLY A 455 10.83 -1.31 18.02
CA GLY A 455 11.10 -2.08 16.81
C GLY A 455 10.02 -3.10 16.49
N GLY A 456 10.16 -3.78 15.36
CA GLY A 456 9.30 -4.90 15.02
C GLY A 456 9.56 -5.51 13.64
N ILE A 457 8.85 -6.61 13.37
CA ILE A 457 8.87 -7.30 12.07
C ILE A 457 7.44 -7.48 11.59
N CYS A 458 7.09 -6.84 10.46
CA CYS A 458 5.81 -7.03 9.78
C CYS A 458 5.95 -8.16 8.77
N PHE A 459 5.04 -9.15 8.83
CA PHE A 459 5.09 -10.37 8.04
C PHE A 459 3.69 -10.83 7.59
N ARG A 460 3.68 -11.66 6.55
CA ARG A 460 2.46 -12.24 5.98
C ARG A 460 2.64 -13.74 5.77
N MET A 461 1.81 -14.51 6.46
CA MET A 461 1.84 -15.97 6.43
C MET A 461 1.09 -16.50 5.19
N PHE A 462 1.66 -17.50 4.52
CA PHE A 462 1.01 -18.25 3.44
C PHE A 462 1.00 -19.75 3.79
N PRO A 463 0.10 -20.20 4.71
CA PRO A 463 0.13 -21.58 5.23
C PRO A 463 0.03 -22.64 4.14
N SER A 464 -0.86 -22.45 3.15
CA SER A 464 -1.07 -23.39 2.05
C SER A 464 0.14 -23.54 1.13
N GLN A 465 1.00 -22.52 1.04
CA GLN A 465 2.22 -22.50 0.24
C GLN A 465 3.46 -22.91 1.07
N GLY A 466 3.34 -22.94 2.40
CA GLY A 466 4.39 -23.36 3.33
C GLY A 466 5.50 -22.32 3.56
N PHE A 467 5.22 -21.03 3.33
CA PHE A 467 6.18 -19.94 3.58
C PHE A 467 5.53 -18.71 4.24
N THR A 468 6.37 -17.80 4.74
CA THR A 468 5.98 -16.47 5.22
C THR A 468 6.84 -15.40 4.54
N GLU A 469 6.20 -14.34 4.08
CA GLU A 469 6.83 -13.13 3.55
C GLU A 469 7.17 -12.20 4.73
N ILE A 470 8.44 -11.82 4.88
CA ILE A 470 8.83 -10.70 5.75
C ILE A 470 8.77 -9.43 4.90
N VAL A 471 7.92 -8.50 5.31
CA VAL A 471 7.60 -7.27 4.57
C VAL A 471 8.44 -6.10 5.09
N PHE A 472 8.47 -5.90 6.41
CA PHE A 472 9.27 -4.86 7.05
C PHE A 472 9.99 -5.44 8.27
N CYS A 473 11.24 -5.02 8.49
CA CYS A 473 12.02 -5.38 9.67
C CYS A 473 12.86 -4.15 10.07
N ALA A 474 12.58 -3.56 11.24
CA ALA A 474 13.28 -2.36 11.69
C ALA A 474 13.33 -2.24 13.22
N VAL A 475 14.37 -1.58 13.71
CA VAL A 475 14.55 -1.14 15.10
C VAL A 475 14.94 0.32 15.07
N THR A 476 14.44 1.13 16.01
CA THR A 476 14.80 2.55 16.16
C THR A 476 16.31 2.74 16.28
N SER A 477 16.87 3.75 15.61
CA SER A 477 18.32 3.96 15.50
C SER A 477 19.04 3.99 16.85
N ASN A 478 18.43 4.57 17.89
CA ASN A 478 18.99 4.68 19.25
C ASN A 478 19.10 3.32 19.98
N GLU A 479 18.39 2.31 19.49
CA GLU A 479 18.35 0.94 20.02
C GLU A 479 18.98 -0.08 19.04
N GLN A 480 19.49 0.36 17.89
CA GLN A 480 20.25 -0.51 16.98
C GLN A 480 21.58 -0.96 17.62
N VAL A 481 22.15 -2.04 17.07
CA VAL A 481 23.41 -2.69 17.54
C VAL A 481 23.33 -3.36 18.92
N LYS A 482 22.34 -3.03 19.78
CA LYS A 482 22.12 -3.63 21.12
C LYS A 482 21.50 -5.04 21.14
N GLY A 483 21.56 -5.78 20.02
CA GLY A 483 21.06 -7.17 19.93
C GLY A 483 19.57 -7.35 19.63
N TYR A 484 18.71 -6.37 19.93
CA TYR A 484 17.24 -6.50 19.76
C TYR A 484 16.78 -6.99 18.39
N GLY A 485 17.49 -6.66 17.30
CA GLY A 485 17.16 -7.16 15.95
C GLY A 485 17.34 -8.68 15.83
N THR A 486 18.38 -9.25 16.44
CA THR A 486 18.54 -10.71 16.53
C THR A 486 17.47 -11.32 17.41
N HIS A 487 17.17 -10.70 18.56
CA HIS A 487 16.15 -11.19 19.48
C HIS A 487 14.75 -11.23 18.83
N LEU A 488 14.37 -10.17 18.12
CA LEU A 488 13.16 -10.10 17.30
C LEU A 488 13.07 -11.24 16.27
N MET A 489 14.18 -11.55 15.60
CA MET A 489 14.20 -12.63 14.61
C MET A 489 14.08 -14.01 15.25
N ASN A 490 14.66 -14.22 16.42
CA ASN A 490 14.54 -15.48 17.17
C ASN A 490 13.09 -15.71 17.63
N HIS A 491 12.46 -14.70 18.26
CA HIS A 491 11.03 -14.72 18.60
C HIS A 491 10.13 -14.96 17.38
N LEU A 492 10.47 -14.39 16.21
CA LEU A 492 9.75 -14.63 14.96
C LEU A 492 9.90 -16.08 14.47
N LYS A 493 11.09 -16.67 14.55
CA LYS A 493 11.37 -18.07 14.19
C LYS A 493 10.56 -19.01 15.07
N GLU A 494 10.63 -18.85 16.39
CA GLU A 494 9.93 -19.69 17.36
C GLU A 494 8.40 -19.66 17.14
N TYR A 495 7.83 -18.47 16.91
CA TYR A 495 6.41 -18.32 16.55
C TYR A 495 6.03 -19.08 15.27
N HIS A 496 6.88 -19.06 14.23
CA HIS A 496 6.59 -19.75 12.97
C HIS A 496 6.81 -21.27 13.04
N ILE A 497 7.75 -21.74 13.85
CA ILE A 497 7.91 -23.17 14.18
C ILE A 497 6.65 -23.68 14.89
N LYS A 498 6.14 -22.94 15.90
CA LYS A 498 4.87 -23.26 16.59
C LYS A 498 3.66 -23.29 15.63
N HIS A 499 3.70 -22.53 14.54
CA HIS A 499 2.68 -22.52 13.49
C HIS A 499 2.97 -23.44 12.28
N ASN A 500 4.01 -24.27 12.35
CA ASN A 500 4.41 -25.23 11.30
C ASN A 500 4.67 -24.57 9.92
N ILE A 501 5.24 -23.36 9.90
CA ILE A 501 5.71 -22.70 8.66
C ILE A 501 7.23 -22.53 8.75
N LEU A 502 7.97 -23.32 7.96
CA LEU A 502 9.42 -23.44 8.08
C LEU A 502 10.21 -22.64 7.03
N ASN A 503 9.56 -21.84 6.18
CA ASN A 503 10.25 -21.05 5.16
C ASN A 503 9.95 -19.55 5.32
N PHE A 504 10.99 -18.74 5.38
CA PHE A 504 10.89 -17.29 5.22
C PHE A 504 11.40 -16.86 3.85
N LEU A 505 10.72 -15.89 3.25
CA LEU A 505 11.17 -15.16 2.08
C LEU A 505 11.11 -13.66 2.38
N THR A 506 12.10 -12.91 1.93
CA THR A 506 12.18 -11.45 2.15
C THR A 506 12.87 -10.79 0.97
N TYR A 507 12.44 -9.60 0.59
CA TYR A 507 13.21 -8.71 -0.27
C TYR A 507 14.06 -7.79 0.62
N ALA A 508 15.38 -7.97 0.59
CA ALA A 508 16.31 -7.21 1.41
C ALA A 508 16.95 -6.08 0.59
N ASP A 509 16.87 -4.84 1.09
CA ASP A 509 17.68 -3.73 0.61
C ASP A 509 19.18 -4.00 0.88
N GLU A 510 20.07 -3.38 0.10
CA GLU A 510 21.52 -3.60 0.11
C GLU A 510 22.13 -3.50 1.52
N TYR A 511 21.69 -2.50 2.29
CA TYR A 511 22.09 -2.27 3.68
C TYR A 511 21.62 -3.38 4.64
N ALA A 512 20.51 -4.06 4.33
CA ALA A 512 19.92 -5.11 5.16
C ALA A 512 20.43 -6.53 4.83
N ILE A 513 21.00 -6.77 3.64
CA ILE A 513 21.55 -8.08 3.22
C ILE A 513 22.54 -8.62 4.26
N GLY A 514 23.40 -7.76 4.83
CA GLY A 514 24.37 -8.14 5.85
C GLY A 514 23.76 -8.59 7.17
N TYR A 515 22.58 -8.05 7.54
CA TYR A 515 21.80 -8.51 8.69
C TYR A 515 21.11 -9.84 8.38
N PHE A 516 20.38 -9.94 7.27
CA PHE A 516 19.65 -11.16 6.91
C PHE A 516 20.58 -12.38 6.73
N LYS A 517 21.78 -12.21 6.14
CA LYS A 517 22.81 -13.27 6.10
C LYS A 517 23.17 -13.80 7.50
N LYS A 518 23.35 -12.91 8.49
CA LYS A 518 23.65 -13.29 9.89
C LYS A 518 22.48 -14.00 10.58
N GLN A 519 21.25 -13.76 10.12
CA GLN A 519 20.06 -14.44 10.61
C GLN A 519 19.81 -15.81 9.93
N GLY A 520 20.67 -16.24 9.01
CA GLY A 520 20.54 -17.52 8.29
C GLY A 520 19.82 -17.43 6.94
N PHE A 521 19.69 -16.24 6.35
CA PHE A 521 19.11 -16.08 5.01
C PHE A 521 20.17 -16.19 3.91
N SER A 522 19.86 -16.92 2.84
CA SER A 522 20.68 -17.11 1.64
C SER A 522 20.03 -16.45 0.41
N LYS A 523 20.84 -16.17 -0.63
CA LYS A 523 20.32 -15.88 -1.99
C LYS A 523 19.90 -17.15 -2.73
N ASP A 524 20.39 -18.32 -2.29
CA ASP A 524 19.95 -19.62 -2.77
C ASP A 524 18.64 -20.01 -2.07
N ILE A 525 17.56 -20.09 -2.83
CA ILE A 525 16.19 -20.24 -2.32
C ILE A 525 15.73 -21.67 -2.61
N LYS A 526 15.71 -22.51 -1.57
CA LYS A 526 15.25 -23.90 -1.65
C LYS A 526 13.76 -24.05 -1.97
N VAL A 527 12.94 -23.03 -1.68
CA VAL A 527 11.51 -23.04 -1.99
C VAL A 527 11.32 -23.00 -3.52
N PRO A 528 10.56 -23.92 -4.14
CA PRO A 528 10.33 -23.88 -5.57
C PRO A 528 9.64 -22.58 -6.01
N LYS A 529 10.13 -21.97 -7.11
CA LYS A 529 9.60 -20.70 -7.67
C LYS A 529 8.06 -20.69 -7.80
N ALA A 530 7.47 -21.79 -8.25
CA ALA A 530 6.02 -21.94 -8.41
C ALA A 530 5.20 -21.76 -7.10
N LYS A 531 5.81 -21.87 -5.92
CA LYS A 531 5.12 -21.67 -4.63
C LYS A 531 5.04 -20.21 -4.19
N TYR A 532 5.97 -19.35 -4.62
CA TYR A 532 6.08 -17.97 -4.14
C TYR A 532 5.90 -16.89 -5.21
N VAL A 533 6.23 -17.17 -6.47
CA VAL A 533 6.05 -16.22 -7.58
C VAL A 533 4.56 -15.85 -7.71
N GLY A 534 4.27 -14.55 -7.72
CA GLY A 534 2.91 -14.01 -7.72
C GLY A 534 2.24 -13.89 -6.35
N TYR A 535 2.80 -14.48 -5.29
CA TYR A 535 2.31 -14.34 -3.92
C TYR A 535 3.09 -13.28 -3.13
N ILE A 536 4.43 -13.29 -3.25
CA ILE A 536 5.33 -12.29 -2.69
C ILE A 536 5.32 -11.00 -3.51
N LYS A 537 5.62 -9.85 -2.90
CA LYS A 537 5.78 -8.57 -3.60
C LYS A 537 7.22 -8.35 -4.05
N ASP A 538 7.40 -8.05 -5.34
CA ASP A 538 8.69 -7.68 -5.90
C ASP A 538 8.99 -6.20 -5.60
N TYR A 539 10.20 -5.92 -5.10
CA TYR A 539 10.67 -4.57 -4.78
C TYR A 539 11.90 -4.23 -5.63
N GLU A 540 11.84 -3.08 -6.30
CA GLU A 540 12.92 -2.58 -7.13
C GLU A 540 14.14 -2.19 -6.26
N GLY A 541 15.34 -2.58 -6.70
CA GLY A 541 16.58 -2.40 -5.92
C GLY A 541 16.78 -3.36 -4.74
N ALA A 542 15.86 -4.31 -4.49
CA ALA A 542 16.01 -5.29 -3.40
C ALA A 542 16.44 -6.68 -3.91
N THR A 543 17.21 -7.41 -3.10
CA THR A 543 17.56 -8.81 -3.35
C THR A 543 16.57 -9.74 -2.65
N LEU A 544 15.95 -10.67 -3.39
CA LEU A 544 15.19 -11.76 -2.78
C LEU A 544 16.12 -12.72 -2.02
N MET A 545 15.80 -12.99 -0.77
CA MET A 545 16.52 -13.91 0.11
C MET A 545 15.56 -14.87 0.80
N GLY A 546 16.00 -16.10 1.04
CA GLY A 546 15.22 -17.13 1.72
C GLY A 546 15.93 -17.68 2.96
N CYS A 547 15.16 -18.15 3.95
CA CYS A 547 15.67 -18.86 5.13
C CYS A 547 14.78 -20.08 5.38
N GLU A 548 15.40 -21.23 5.63
CA GLU A 548 14.74 -22.48 6.02
C GLU A 548 14.97 -22.70 7.51
N LEU A 549 13.88 -22.88 8.27
CA LEU A 549 13.91 -23.10 9.71
C LEU A 549 14.05 -24.58 10.02
N ASN A 550 14.93 -24.92 10.96
CA ASN A 550 15.04 -26.28 11.47
C ASN A 550 13.93 -26.50 12.52
N PRO A 551 12.97 -27.43 12.32
CA PRO A 551 11.88 -27.66 13.27
C PRO A 551 12.34 -28.24 14.63
N ARG A 552 13.63 -28.55 14.80
CA ARG A 552 14.22 -29.07 16.05
C ARG A 552 15.00 -28.03 16.86
N ILE A 553 15.11 -26.79 16.39
CA ILE A 553 15.89 -25.73 17.05
C ILE A 553 14.97 -24.51 17.26
N PRO A 554 14.63 -24.16 18.52
CA PRO A 554 13.87 -22.95 18.85
C PRO A 554 14.56 -21.64 18.40
#